data_AF-A0A9P6AAD6-F1
#
_entry.id   AF-A0A9P6AAD6-F1
#
_cell.length_a   1.000
_cell.length_b   1.000
_cell.length_c   1.000
_cell.angle_alpha   90.00
_cell.angle_beta   90.00
_cell.angle_gamma   90.00
#
_symmetry.space_group_name_H-M   'P 1'
#
loop_
_entity.id
_entity.type
_entity.pdbx_description
1 polymer ?
#
loop_
_entity_poly.entity_id
_entity_poly.type
_entity_poly.pdbx_seq_one_letter_code
_entity_poly.pdbx_strand_id
1 'polypeptide(L)'
;MGVLSDAHDAGMLIVPHLTWQTRASTAIFLFLLFTTLPLLLFLPLRLTAFLAGAGPFLITHPFMRRFIFAPDGGLQQSKVISIVSSQLQRILNEVSLSEKHIEAKELREIEVFQNERWARPSSSATSAANGNVIVAGWKYGDSNLKPIERRAWTREPDGSQAVGDDSSHLKIHLEPGWEYVETEDWTPDYLGRWAPSGADGDGWVYTNDAWLNPHATPLEEWQKPGMTRRRRWTRRIYRTHVI
;
A
#
# COMPACT_ATOMS: atom_id res chain seq x y z
N MET A 1 14.43 -12.25 40.47
CA MET A 1 15.67 -11.92 39.75
C MET A 1 15.31 -10.88 38.70
N GLY A 2 15.96 -9.72 38.71
CA GLY A 2 15.53 -8.58 37.89
C GLY A 2 16.00 -8.73 36.45
N VAL A 3 15.12 -8.47 35.48
CA VAL A 3 15.40 -8.48 34.04
C VAL A 3 16.66 -7.67 33.67
N LEU A 4 16.94 -6.60 34.43
CA LEU A 4 18.14 -5.78 34.28
C LEU A 4 19.43 -6.51 34.67
N SER A 5 19.38 -7.38 35.67
CA SER A 5 20.53 -8.21 36.07
C SER A 5 20.80 -9.28 35.01
N ASP A 6 19.75 -9.92 34.51
CA ASP A 6 19.88 -10.96 33.49
C ASP A 6 20.39 -10.38 32.16
N ALA A 7 19.92 -9.17 31.80
CA ALA A 7 20.41 -8.45 30.62
C ALA A 7 21.87 -7.96 30.78
N HIS A 8 22.25 -7.52 31.98
CA HIS A 8 23.64 -7.15 32.28
C HIS A 8 24.57 -8.35 32.13
N ASP A 9 24.21 -9.50 32.69
CA ASP A 9 25.02 -10.72 32.63
C ASP A 9 25.11 -11.28 31.20
N ALA A 10 24.04 -11.18 30.41
CA ALA A 10 24.07 -11.52 28.99
C ALA A 10 24.96 -10.56 28.17
N GLY A 11 24.92 -9.25 28.47
CA GLY A 11 25.73 -8.24 27.80
C GLY A 11 27.23 -8.38 28.06
N MET A 12 27.60 -8.83 29.26
CA MET A 12 28.99 -9.08 29.67
C MET A 12 29.70 -10.13 28.81
N LEU A 13 28.97 -11.10 28.25
CA LEU A 13 29.51 -12.11 27.34
C LEU A 13 29.86 -11.55 25.96
N ILE A 14 29.16 -10.50 25.53
CA ILE A 14 29.30 -9.92 24.19
C ILE A 14 30.34 -8.80 24.19
N VAL A 15 30.41 -8.01 25.26
CA VAL A 15 31.34 -6.87 25.37
C VAL A 15 32.12 -6.93 26.70
N PRO A 16 33.16 -7.78 26.80
CA PRO A 16 33.86 -8.04 28.06
C PRO A 16 34.60 -6.79 28.62
N HIS A 17 34.85 -5.79 27.78
CA HIS A 17 35.59 -4.57 28.14
C HIS A 17 34.70 -3.37 28.45
N LEU A 18 33.37 -3.52 28.41
CA LEU A 18 32.42 -2.46 28.76
C LEU A 18 32.12 -2.44 30.27
N THR A 19 33.13 -2.72 31.10
CA THR A 19 33.03 -2.63 32.56
C THR A 19 33.91 -1.54 33.11
N TRP A 20 33.40 -0.78 34.09
CA TRP A 20 34.14 0.24 34.83
C TRP A 20 35.41 -0.27 35.52
N GLN A 21 35.60 -1.60 35.57
CA GLN A 21 36.74 -2.26 36.22
C GLN A 21 37.96 -2.41 35.31
N THR A 22 37.82 -2.27 33.99
CA THR A 22 38.96 -2.42 33.06
C THR A 22 39.54 -1.07 32.66
N ARG A 23 40.88 -0.95 32.63
CA ARG A 23 41.57 0.31 32.22
C ARG A 23 41.21 0.75 30.79
N ALA A 24 40.80 -0.18 29.93
CA ALA A 24 40.38 0.11 28.57
C ALA A 24 39.00 0.78 28.49
N SER A 25 38.15 0.62 29.52
CA SER A 25 36.78 1.16 29.52
C SER A 25 36.74 2.68 29.39
N THR A 26 37.66 3.40 30.05
CA THR A 26 37.74 4.85 29.99
C THR A 26 38.12 5.33 28.59
N ALA A 27 39.07 4.66 27.94
CA ALA A 27 39.50 4.98 26.58
C ALA A 27 38.38 4.68 25.56
N ILE A 28 37.69 3.54 25.70
CA ILE A 28 36.55 3.16 24.85
C ILE A 28 35.39 4.13 25.03
N PHE A 29 35.08 4.54 26.27
CA PHE A 29 34.02 5.49 26.57
C PHE A 29 34.32 6.87 25.97
N LEU A 30 35.54 7.40 26.15
CA LEU A 30 35.94 8.67 25.55
C LEU A 30 35.92 8.58 24.03
N PHE A 31 36.41 7.49 23.44
CA PHE A 31 36.35 7.27 22.01
C PHE A 31 34.91 7.27 21.48
N LEU A 32 33.99 6.54 22.13
CA LEU A 32 32.57 6.53 21.78
C LEU A 32 31.94 7.91 21.96
N LEU A 33 32.23 8.61 23.05
CA LEU A 33 31.71 9.96 23.30
C LEU A 33 32.15 10.92 22.18
N PHE A 34 33.45 10.99 21.88
CA PHE A 34 33.97 11.92 20.88
C PHE A 34 33.59 11.57 19.44
N THR A 35 33.38 10.28 19.13
CA THR A 35 32.92 9.86 17.80
C THR A 35 31.42 10.08 17.61
N THR A 36 30.60 9.90 18.65
CA THR A 36 29.14 10.05 18.58
C THR A 36 28.64 11.49 18.81
N LEU A 37 29.39 12.33 19.53
CA LEU A 37 29.04 13.74 19.75
C LEU A 37 28.81 14.55 18.46
N PRO A 38 29.67 14.49 17.43
CA PRO A 38 29.42 15.22 16.19
C PRO A 38 28.22 14.66 15.41
N LEU A 39 27.97 13.34 15.47
CA LEU A 39 26.78 12.72 14.88
C LEU A 39 25.49 13.22 15.54
N LEU A 40 25.50 13.45 16.87
CA LEU A 40 24.37 14.00 17.61
C LEU A 40 24.00 15.43 17.19
N LEU A 41 24.93 16.21 16.63
CA LEU A 41 24.65 17.56 16.12
C LEU A 41 23.87 17.54 14.79
N PHE A 42 24.00 16.47 14.01
CA PHE A 42 23.26 16.30 12.75
C PHE A 42 21.88 15.66 12.94
N LEU A 43 21.64 14.99 14.07
CA LEU A 43 20.31 14.47 14.37
C LEU A 43 19.42 15.58 14.96
N PRO A 44 18.13 15.64 14.56
CA PRO A 44 17.15 16.48 15.22
C PRO A 44 16.92 15.99 16.65
N LEU A 45 17.73 16.46 17.61
CA LEU A 45 17.77 16.02 19.01
C LEU A 45 16.38 16.01 19.68
N ARG A 46 15.51 16.94 19.29
CA ARG A 46 14.13 17.00 19.76
C ARG A 46 13.31 15.79 19.30
N LEU A 47 13.45 15.40 18.04
CA LEU A 47 12.75 14.23 17.49
C LEU A 47 13.33 12.94 18.07
N THR A 48 14.64 12.83 18.20
CA THR A 48 15.26 11.61 18.75
C THR A 48 14.93 11.42 20.22
N ALA A 49 15.00 12.47 21.03
CA ALA A 49 14.59 12.42 22.44
C ALA A 49 13.09 12.12 22.57
N PHE A 50 12.26 12.70 21.70
CA PHE A 50 10.83 12.41 21.66
C PHE A 50 10.56 10.94 21.29
N LEU A 51 11.20 10.41 20.25
CA LEU A 51 11.03 9.01 19.84
C LEU A 51 11.59 8.03 20.88
N ALA A 52 12.73 8.34 21.50
CA ALA A 52 13.32 7.51 22.55
C ALA A 52 12.46 7.48 23.83
N GLY A 53 11.84 8.61 24.20
CA GLY A 53 10.96 8.70 25.36
C GLY A 53 9.55 8.17 25.10
N ALA A 54 8.93 8.56 23.99
CA ALA A 54 7.57 8.18 23.64
C ALA A 54 7.49 6.76 23.04
N GLY A 55 8.54 6.28 22.38
CA GLY A 55 8.57 4.98 21.70
C GLY A 55 8.20 3.81 22.62
N PRO A 56 8.86 3.63 23.78
CA PRO A 56 8.51 2.59 24.74
C PRO A 56 7.06 2.71 25.23
N PHE A 57 6.56 3.93 25.47
CA PHE A 57 5.17 4.16 25.86
C PHE A 57 4.21 3.76 24.73
N LEU A 58 4.47 4.17 23.49
CA LEU A 58 3.66 3.82 22.32
C LEU A 58 3.67 2.31 22.07
N ILE A 59 4.78 1.59 22.25
CA ILE A 59 4.84 0.13 22.02
C ILE A 59 4.16 -0.65 23.16
N THR A 60 4.19 -0.14 24.39
CA THR A 60 3.61 -0.82 25.56
C THR A 60 2.15 -0.48 25.79
N HIS A 61 1.65 0.63 25.25
CA HIS A 61 0.28 1.07 25.46
C HIS A 61 -0.74 0.08 24.86
N PRO A 62 -1.77 -0.35 25.62
CA PRO A 62 -2.71 -1.39 25.19
C PRO A 62 -3.50 -1.02 23.93
N PHE A 63 -3.80 0.27 23.74
CA PHE A 63 -4.42 0.76 22.50
C PHE A 63 -3.50 0.50 21.30
N MET A 64 -2.24 0.95 21.39
CA MET A 64 -1.26 0.82 20.31
C MET A 64 -0.89 -0.63 20.03
N ARG A 65 -0.84 -1.50 21.05
CA ARG A 65 -0.65 -2.94 20.86
C ARG A 65 -1.79 -3.58 20.08
N ARG A 66 -3.03 -3.14 20.28
CA ARG A 66 -4.16 -3.59 19.46
C ARG A 66 -4.05 -3.09 18.02
N PHE A 67 -3.55 -1.88 17.78
CA PHE A 67 -3.28 -1.44 16.41
C PHE A 67 -2.16 -2.24 15.78
N ILE A 68 -1.01 -2.39 16.44
CA ILE A 68 0.23 -2.95 15.89
C ILE A 68 0.22 -4.48 15.81
N PHE A 69 -0.33 -5.16 16.81
CA PHE A 69 -0.23 -6.61 17.00
C PHE A 69 -1.59 -7.32 17.07
N ALA A 70 -2.70 -6.68 16.67
CA ALA A 70 -3.95 -7.42 16.57
C ALA A 70 -3.81 -8.57 15.56
N PRO A 71 -4.21 -9.81 15.94
CA PRO A 71 -4.17 -10.96 15.04
C PRO A 71 -5.11 -10.81 13.84
N ASP A 72 -6.05 -9.86 13.88
CA ASP A 72 -7.04 -9.61 12.85
C ASP A 72 -6.56 -8.62 11.76
N GLY A 73 -5.26 -8.30 11.66
CA GLY A 73 -4.71 -7.52 10.55
C GLY A 73 -4.90 -5.99 10.65
N GLY A 74 -5.03 -5.45 11.86
CA GLY A 74 -5.36 -4.03 12.11
C GLY A 74 -4.42 -3.01 11.46
N LEU A 75 -3.12 -3.31 11.27
CA LEU A 75 -2.22 -2.44 10.48
C LEU A 75 -2.39 -2.62 8.97
N GLN A 76 -2.47 -3.86 8.49
CA GLN A 76 -2.51 -4.14 7.04
C GLN A 76 -3.83 -3.69 6.38
N GLN A 77 -4.93 -3.62 7.13
CA GLN A 77 -6.22 -3.13 6.63
C GLN A 77 -6.49 -1.65 6.93
N SER A 78 -5.63 -0.97 7.69
CA SER A 78 -5.87 0.44 7.98
C SER A 78 -5.64 1.28 6.72
N LYS A 79 -6.71 1.94 6.25
CA LYS A 79 -6.68 2.91 5.15
C LYS A 79 -5.56 3.95 5.31
N VAL A 80 -5.23 4.32 6.54
CA VAL A 80 -4.16 5.27 6.84
C VAL A 80 -2.79 4.73 6.42
N ILE A 81 -2.49 3.46 6.68
CA ILE A 81 -1.18 2.88 6.36
C ILE A 81 -1.00 2.73 4.87
N SER A 82 -2.04 2.33 4.12
CA SER A 82 -1.96 2.26 2.66
C SER A 82 -1.81 3.65 2.01
N ILE A 83 -2.46 4.67 2.58
CA ILE A 83 -2.23 6.06 2.17
C ILE A 83 -0.79 6.49 2.48
N VAL A 84 -0.30 6.27 3.70
CA VAL A 84 1.06 6.67 4.09
C VAL A 84 2.11 5.93 3.27
N SER A 85 1.94 4.62 3.04
CA SER A 85 2.85 3.83 2.23
C SER A 85 2.86 4.29 0.78
N SER A 86 1.70 4.61 0.19
CA SER A 86 1.63 5.16 -1.17
C SER A 86 2.26 6.55 -1.28
N GLN A 87 2.12 7.41 -0.27
CA GLN A 87 2.83 8.70 -0.24
C GLN A 87 4.34 8.51 -0.11
N LEU A 88 4.79 7.57 0.71
CA LEU A 88 6.21 7.27 0.87
C LEU A 88 6.80 6.68 -0.42
N GLN A 89 6.08 5.75 -1.06
CA GLN A 89 6.44 5.24 -2.39
C GLN A 89 6.50 6.38 -3.41
N ARG A 90 5.54 7.32 -3.39
CA ARG A 90 5.58 8.50 -4.28
C ARG A 90 6.83 9.35 -4.04
N ILE A 91 7.22 9.58 -2.80
CA ILE A 91 8.45 10.33 -2.46
C ILE A 91 9.68 9.56 -2.94
N LEU A 92 9.74 8.25 -2.69
CA LEU A 92 10.85 7.41 -3.16
C LEU A 92 10.95 7.41 -4.69
N ASN A 93 9.80 7.33 -5.38
CA ASN A 93 9.74 7.43 -6.83
C ASN A 93 10.20 8.80 -7.32
N GLU A 94 9.89 9.87 -6.59
CA GLU A 94 10.38 11.21 -6.91
C GLU A 94 11.92 11.29 -6.83
N VAL A 95 12.52 10.65 -5.82
CA VAL A 95 13.97 10.61 -5.66
C VAL A 95 14.64 9.68 -6.68
N SER A 96 13.94 8.64 -7.16
CA SER A 96 14.47 7.69 -8.14
C SER A 96 14.29 8.13 -9.60
N LEU A 97 13.71 9.29 -9.86
CA LEU A 97 13.56 9.84 -11.20
C LEU A 97 14.93 10.13 -11.84
N SER A 98 15.23 9.44 -12.94
CA SER A 98 16.39 9.74 -13.78
C SER A 98 16.30 11.14 -14.42
N GLU A 99 17.45 11.71 -14.77
CA GLU A 99 17.56 13.05 -15.41
C GLU A 99 16.66 13.18 -16.65
N LYS A 100 16.58 12.15 -17.50
CA LYS A 100 15.70 12.13 -18.68
C LYS A 100 14.22 12.41 -18.36
N HIS A 101 13.75 12.03 -17.18
CA HIS A 101 12.36 12.25 -16.76
C HIS A 101 12.16 13.65 -16.18
N ILE A 102 13.20 14.21 -15.56
CA ILE A 102 13.20 15.57 -14.99
C ILE A 102 13.30 16.61 -16.12
N GLU A 103 14.11 16.32 -17.14
CA GLU A 103 14.28 17.14 -18.33
C GLU A 103 13.13 17.00 -19.34
N ALA A 104 12.23 16.04 -19.12
CA ALA A 104 11.09 15.84 -19.99
C ALA A 104 10.19 17.09 -20.01
N LYS A 105 9.71 17.45 -21.21
CA LYS A 105 8.88 18.64 -21.44
C LYS A 105 7.56 18.58 -20.67
N GLU A 106 7.01 17.38 -20.50
CA GLU A 106 5.72 17.15 -19.87
C GLU A 106 5.70 15.81 -19.13
N LEU A 107 5.26 15.84 -17.87
CA LEU A 107 5.01 14.67 -17.04
C LEU A 107 3.51 14.62 -16.71
N ARG A 108 2.86 13.48 -16.94
CA ARG A 108 1.42 13.31 -16.75
C ARG A 108 1.12 12.00 -16.04
N GLU A 109 0.08 11.99 -15.21
CA GLU A 109 -0.47 10.77 -14.62
C GLU A 109 -1.57 10.22 -15.54
N ILE A 110 -1.47 8.96 -15.94
CA ILE A 110 -2.56 8.25 -16.60
C ILE A 110 -3.34 7.44 -15.58
N GLU A 111 -4.63 7.26 -15.86
CA GLU A 111 -5.53 6.52 -14.99
C GLU A 111 -6.23 5.39 -15.73
N VAL A 112 -6.49 4.33 -14.97
CA VAL A 112 -7.18 3.13 -15.41
C VAL A 112 -8.03 2.64 -14.27
N PHE A 113 -9.14 2.00 -14.60
CA PHE A 113 -10.01 1.44 -13.62
C PHE A 113 -10.13 -0.07 -13.78
N GLN A 114 -9.88 -0.76 -12.67
CA GLN A 114 -10.13 -2.16 -12.48
C GLN A 114 -11.57 -2.36 -12.01
N ASN A 115 -12.31 -3.22 -12.69
CA ASN A 115 -13.72 -3.50 -12.47
C ASN A 115 -13.88 -4.97 -12.09
N GLU A 116 -14.62 -5.24 -11.02
CA GLU A 116 -14.93 -6.60 -10.59
C GLU A 116 -16.38 -6.72 -10.16
N ARG A 117 -16.92 -7.94 -10.28
CA ARG A 117 -18.28 -8.27 -9.89
C ARG A 117 -18.28 -9.46 -8.93
N TRP A 118 -19.15 -9.39 -7.94
CA TRP A 118 -19.36 -10.45 -6.97
C TRP A 118 -20.07 -11.64 -7.63
N ALA A 119 -19.48 -12.83 -7.54
CA ALA A 119 -20.16 -14.07 -7.91
C ALA A 119 -21.19 -14.42 -6.85
N ARG A 120 -22.47 -14.50 -7.26
CA ARG A 120 -23.55 -14.93 -6.38
C ARG A 120 -23.38 -16.41 -6.04
N PRO A 121 -23.66 -16.83 -4.79
CA PRO A 121 -23.84 -18.25 -4.50
C PRO A 121 -25.04 -18.74 -5.32
N SER A 122 -24.84 -19.77 -6.15
CA SER A 122 -25.92 -20.42 -6.89
C SER A 122 -26.96 -20.94 -5.88
N SER A 123 -28.19 -20.42 -5.90
CA SER A 123 -29.33 -20.98 -5.15
C SER A 123 -29.77 -22.34 -5.71
N SER A 124 -29.30 -22.70 -6.90
CA SER A 124 -29.40 -24.04 -7.47
C SER A 124 -28.13 -24.82 -7.13
N ALA A 125 -28.05 -25.30 -5.90
CA ALA A 125 -27.25 -26.49 -5.56
C ALA A 125 -27.97 -27.73 -6.11
N THR A 126 -28.28 -27.75 -7.41
CA THR A 126 -28.56 -29.00 -8.09
C THR A 126 -27.20 -29.53 -8.46
N SER A 127 -26.73 -30.50 -7.66
CA SER A 127 -25.48 -31.23 -7.81
C SER A 127 -24.98 -31.24 -9.25
N ALA A 128 -24.06 -30.32 -9.57
CA ALA A 128 -23.30 -30.42 -10.79
C ALA A 128 -22.58 -31.76 -10.70
N ALA A 129 -22.88 -32.67 -11.63
CA ALA A 129 -22.36 -34.04 -11.67
C ALA A 129 -20.82 -34.13 -11.69
N ASN A 130 -20.12 -32.98 -11.73
CA ASN A 130 -18.68 -32.84 -11.72
C ASN A 130 -18.19 -31.90 -10.60
N GLY A 131 -18.62 -32.09 -9.34
CA GLY A 131 -17.90 -31.66 -8.11
C GLY A 131 -17.47 -30.21 -7.93
N ASN A 132 -17.75 -29.28 -8.85
CA ASN A 132 -17.19 -27.94 -8.84
C ASN A 132 -18.16 -27.00 -8.13
N VAL A 133 -17.94 -26.82 -6.83
CA VAL A 133 -18.69 -25.88 -5.99
C VAL A 133 -18.41 -24.46 -6.50
N ILE A 134 -19.44 -23.75 -6.98
CA ILE A 134 -19.32 -22.32 -7.29
C ILE A 134 -19.25 -21.56 -5.97
N VAL A 135 -18.02 -21.28 -5.53
CA VAL A 135 -17.75 -20.47 -4.34
C VAL A 135 -18.14 -19.02 -4.63
N ALA A 136 -19.02 -18.46 -3.82
CA ALA A 136 -19.34 -17.03 -3.86
C ALA A 136 -18.09 -16.22 -3.53
N GLY A 137 -17.83 -15.16 -4.30
CA GLY A 137 -16.59 -14.42 -4.13
C GLY A 137 -16.33 -13.39 -5.22
N TRP A 138 -15.39 -12.50 -4.91
CA TRP A 138 -14.73 -11.69 -5.91
C TRP A 138 -13.83 -12.58 -6.75
N LYS A 139 -13.95 -12.47 -8.08
CA LYS A 139 -12.98 -13.05 -8.99
C LYS A 139 -12.35 -11.94 -9.79
N TYR A 140 -11.07 -12.11 -10.00
CA TYR A 140 -10.28 -11.23 -10.82
C TYR A 140 -10.65 -11.40 -12.31
N GLY A 141 -10.58 -10.32 -13.07
CA GLY A 141 -10.83 -10.31 -14.52
C GLY A 141 -12.31 -10.39 -14.91
N ASP A 142 -12.55 -10.73 -16.19
CA ASP A 142 -13.89 -10.72 -16.81
C ASP A 142 -14.82 -11.86 -16.34
N SER A 143 -14.31 -12.78 -15.51
CA SER A 143 -14.99 -14.05 -15.18
C SER A 143 -16.38 -13.93 -14.56
N ASN A 144 -16.63 -12.86 -13.80
CA ASN A 144 -17.93 -12.61 -13.18
C ASN A 144 -18.72 -11.49 -13.86
N LEU A 145 -18.12 -10.72 -14.77
CA LEU A 145 -18.74 -9.56 -15.42
C LEU A 145 -19.80 -10.03 -16.43
N LYS A 146 -20.91 -9.28 -16.57
CA LYS A 146 -21.91 -9.64 -17.57
C LYS A 146 -21.41 -9.26 -18.97
N PRO A 147 -21.85 -9.95 -20.04
CA PRO A 147 -21.38 -9.68 -21.41
C PRO A 147 -21.61 -8.25 -21.93
N ILE A 148 -22.60 -7.54 -21.39
CA ILE A 148 -22.99 -6.18 -21.80
C ILE A 148 -22.40 -5.12 -20.83
N GLU A 149 -21.66 -5.55 -19.81
CA GLU A 149 -21.07 -4.64 -18.83
C GLU A 149 -19.70 -4.14 -19.25
N ARG A 150 -19.18 -3.18 -18.47
CA ARG A 150 -17.79 -2.73 -18.54
C ARG A 150 -16.85 -3.94 -18.42
N ARG A 151 -15.78 -3.95 -19.20
CA ARG A 151 -14.70 -4.96 -19.09
C ARG A 151 -13.92 -4.78 -17.78
N ALA A 152 -13.11 -5.76 -17.40
CA ALA A 152 -12.31 -5.75 -16.17
C ALA A 152 -11.36 -4.57 -16.11
N TRP A 153 -10.86 -4.12 -17.26
CA TRP A 153 -10.00 -2.95 -17.36
C TRP A 153 -10.63 -1.91 -18.28
N THR A 154 -10.81 -0.70 -17.75
CA THR A 154 -11.40 0.42 -18.49
C THR A 154 -10.59 1.69 -18.34
N ARG A 155 -10.49 2.46 -19.42
CA ARG A 155 -10.11 3.87 -19.40
C ARG A 155 -11.35 4.70 -19.03
N GLU A 156 -11.07 5.89 -18.49
CA GLU A 156 -12.04 6.92 -18.16
C GLU A 156 -13.00 6.58 -17.00
N PRO A 157 -13.47 7.59 -16.23
CA PRO A 157 -14.40 7.37 -15.12
C PRO A 157 -15.77 6.83 -15.52
N ASP A 158 -16.18 6.93 -16.77
CA ASP A 158 -17.45 6.40 -17.29
C ASP A 158 -17.37 4.89 -17.62
N GLY A 159 -16.15 4.38 -17.85
CA GLY A 159 -15.85 2.99 -18.18
C GLY A 159 -16.19 2.61 -19.62
N SER A 160 -16.22 3.57 -20.55
CA SER A 160 -16.63 3.38 -21.94
C SER A 160 -15.54 2.72 -22.81
N GLN A 161 -14.26 2.95 -22.49
CA GLN A 161 -13.13 2.43 -23.26
C GLN A 161 -12.50 1.22 -22.58
N ALA A 162 -12.54 0.06 -23.22
CA ALA A 162 -11.82 -1.13 -22.77
C ALA A 162 -10.30 -0.96 -22.90
N VAL A 163 -9.56 -1.37 -21.88
CA VAL A 163 -8.11 -1.61 -21.94
C VAL A 163 -7.89 -3.11 -22.01
N GLY A 164 -6.87 -3.55 -22.75
CA GLY A 164 -6.62 -4.96 -23.08
C GLY A 164 -6.73 -5.97 -21.92
N ASP A 165 -6.85 -7.24 -22.29
CA ASP A 165 -7.20 -8.36 -21.38
C ASP A 165 -6.07 -8.77 -20.41
N ASP A 166 -4.84 -8.33 -20.66
CA ASP A 166 -3.66 -8.82 -19.96
C ASP A 166 -3.41 -8.08 -18.63
N SER A 167 -3.76 -8.79 -17.58
CA SER A 167 -3.71 -8.41 -16.17
C SER A 167 -2.32 -8.27 -15.55
N SER A 168 -1.32 -8.95 -16.11
CA SER A 168 0.01 -9.04 -15.50
C SER A 168 0.95 -7.90 -15.89
N HIS A 169 0.70 -7.25 -17.03
CA HIS A 169 1.50 -6.13 -17.52
C HIS A 169 0.61 -5.16 -18.28
N LEU A 170 -0.25 -4.40 -17.58
CA LEU A 170 -1.07 -3.32 -18.14
C LEU A 170 -0.17 -2.30 -18.87
N LYS A 171 0.10 -2.58 -20.15
CA LYS A 171 0.80 -1.72 -21.10
C LYS A 171 -0.25 -1.13 -22.00
N ILE A 172 -0.68 0.06 -21.62
CA ILE A 172 -1.67 0.79 -22.36
C ILE A 172 -0.94 1.43 -23.54
N HIS A 173 -1.48 1.25 -24.75
CA HIS A 173 -0.97 1.97 -25.91
C HIS A 173 -1.13 3.48 -25.67
N LEU A 174 0.01 4.15 -25.49
CA LEU A 174 0.09 5.59 -25.33
C LEU A 174 0.08 6.28 -26.70
N GLU A 175 -0.28 7.55 -26.71
CA GLU A 175 -0.12 8.39 -27.90
C GLU A 175 1.37 8.47 -28.30
N PRO A 176 1.69 8.62 -29.60
CA PRO A 176 3.07 8.75 -30.05
C PRO A 176 3.83 9.86 -29.30
N GLY A 177 5.05 9.56 -28.85
CA GLY A 177 5.88 10.49 -28.07
C GLY A 177 5.63 10.48 -26.57
N TRP A 178 4.75 9.60 -26.07
CA TRP A 178 4.59 9.34 -24.64
C TRP A 178 5.18 7.99 -24.26
N GLU A 179 5.89 7.97 -23.15
CA GLU A 179 6.53 6.78 -22.60
C GLU A 179 6.25 6.64 -21.10
N TYR A 180 6.31 5.40 -20.63
CA TYR A 180 6.18 5.09 -19.20
C TYR A 180 7.45 5.42 -18.45
N VAL A 181 7.31 5.97 -17.24
CA VAL A 181 8.42 6.03 -16.30
C VAL A 181 8.79 4.61 -15.89
N GLU A 182 9.99 4.16 -16.26
CA GLU A 182 10.44 2.76 -16.14
C GLU A 182 10.62 2.33 -14.67
N THR A 183 10.93 3.28 -13.79
CA THR A 183 11.15 3.04 -12.36
C THR A 183 9.86 2.86 -11.56
N GLU A 184 8.71 3.12 -12.18
CA GLU A 184 7.41 3.14 -11.50
C GLU A 184 6.46 2.11 -12.08
N ASP A 185 5.70 1.46 -11.21
CA ASP A 185 4.58 0.60 -11.55
C ASP A 185 3.23 1.26 -11.26
N TRP A 186 2.15 0.57 -11.64
CA TRP A 186 0.79 0.99 -11.36
C TRP A 186 0.55 1.06 -9.85
N THR A 187 0.04 2.20 -9.40
CA THR A 187 -0.28 2.44 -7.99
C THR A 187 -1.80 2.61 -7.82
N PRO A 188 -2.44 1.92 -6.87
CA PRO A 188 -3.86 2.08 -6.64
C PRO A 188 -4.16 3.37 -5.88
N ASP A 189 -5.26 4.03 -6.21
CA ASP A 189 -5.75 5.23 -5.50
C ASP A 189 -6.49 4.80 -4.22
N TYR A 190 -5.75 4.71 -3.12
CA TYR A 190 -6.29 4.36 -1.80
C TYR A 190 -7.26 5.40 -1.21
N LEU A 191 -7.21 6.64 -1.68
CA LEU A 191 -8.13 7.68 -1.19
C LEU A 191 -9.51 7.54 -1.86
N GLY A 192 -9.51 7.14 -3.13
CA GLY A 192 -10.72 7.05 -3.94
C GLY A 192 -11.32 8.42 -4.25
N ARG A 193 -10.48 9.46 -4.44
CA ARG A 193 -10.94 10.85 -4.68
C ARG A 193 -11.80 10.99 -5.93
N TRP A 194 -11.69 10.04 -6.85
CA TRP A 194 -12.49 9.96 -8.06
C TRP A 194 -13.97 9.64 -7.80
N ALA A 195 -14.32 9.10 -6.62
CA ALA A 195 -15.68 8.77 -6.24
C ALA A 195 -16.15 9.63 -5.05
N PRO A 196 -17.42 10.08 -5.03
CA PRO A 196 -17.94 10.94 -3.96
C PRO A 196 -17.98 10.25 -2.60
N SER A 197 -18.11 8.92 -2.57
CA SER A 197 -18.13 8.12 -1.34
C SER A 197 -16.75 7.85 -0.75
N GLY A 198 -15.68 8.10 -1.53
CA GLY A 198 -14.35 7.57 -1.25
C GLY A 198 -14.26 6.05 -1.42
N ALA A 199 -13.06 5.52 -1.17
CA ALA A 199 -12.74 4.09 -1.25
C ALA A 199 -12.48 3.43 0.11
N ASP A 200 -12.44 2.09 0.13
CA ASP A 200 -12.00 1.27 1.28
C ASP A 200 -10.48 1.39 1.53
N GLY A 201 -9.97 0.61 2.49
CA GLY A 201 -8.54 0.58 2.83
C GLY A 201 -7.63 0.12 1.68
N ASP A 202 -8.19 -0.61 0.73
CA ASP A 202 -7.51 -1.17 -0.43
C ASP A 202 -7.81 -0.38 -1.72
N GLY A 203 -8.47 0.77 -1.64
CA GLY A 203 -8.78 1.62 -2.80
C GLY A 203 -9.97 1.16 -3.66
N TRP A 204 -10.80 0.22 -3.18
CA TRP A 204 -12.03 -0.17 -3.86
C TRP A 204 -13.21 0.74 -3.50
N VAL A 205 -14.04 1.00 -4.50
CA VAL A 205 -15.34 1.64 -4.37
C VAL A 205 -16.40 0.62 -4.77
N TYR A 206 -17.38 0.39 -3.91
CA TYR A 206 -18.43 -0.60 -4.11
C TYR A 206 -19.68 0.07 -4.68
N THR A 207 -20.38 -0.63 -5.57
CA THR A 207 -21.62 -0.20 -6.20
C THR A 207 -22.62 -1.35 -6.29
N ASN A 208 -23.88 -1.03 -6.55
CA ASN A 208 -24.93 -2.03 -6.75
C ASN A 208 -24.79 -2.79 -8.09
N ASP A 209 -25.75 -3.66 -8.41
CA ASP A 209 -25.77 -4.47 -9.64
C ASP A 209 -25.74 -3.64 -10.95
N ALA A 210 -26.07 -2.36 -10.88
CA ALA A 210 -26.16 -1.44 -12.02
C ALA A 210 -25.01 -0.41 -12.06
N TRP A 211 -23.95 -0.58 -11.25
CA TRP A 211 -22.85 0.38 -11.12
C TRP A 211 -23.28 1.78 -10.60
N LEU A 212 -24.35 1.81 -9.80
CA LEU A 212 -24.89 3.01 -9.18
C LEU A 212 -24.67 2.97 -7.67
N ASN A 213 -24.87 4.12 -7.02
CA ASN A 213 -24.74 4.32 -5.57
C ASN A 213 -23.35 3.90 -5.06
N PRO A 214 -22.31 4.70 -5.29
CA PRO A 214 -20.97 4.38 -4.82
C PRO A 214 -20.89 4.43 -3.29
N HIS A 215 -20.23 3.46 -2.69
CA HIS A 215 -19.98 3.34 -1.25
C HIS A 215 -18.54 2.89 -0.98
N ALA A 216 -17.96 3.38 0.11
CA ALA A 216 -16.62 2.98 0.55
C ALA A 216 -16.58 1.58 1.19
N THR A 217 -17.72 1.02 1.59
CA THR A 217 -17.81 -0.31 2.20
C THR A 217 -18.85 -1.15 1.46
N PRO A 218 -18.64 -2.49 1.38
CA PRO A 218 -19.62 -3.38 0.76
C PRO A 218 -20.88 -3.44 1.61
N LEU A 219 -22.06 -3.24 0.99
CA LEU A 219 -23.35 -3.41 1.66
C LEU A 219 -23.82 -4.86 1.52
N GLU A 220 -24.19 -5.49 2.63
CA GLU A 220 -24.70 -6.87 2.66
C GLU A 220 -25.96 -7.03 1.80
N GLU A 221 -26.78 -5.99 1.72
CA GLU A 221 -27.99 -5.94 0.89
C GLU A 221 -27.69 -6.17 -0.59
N TRP A 222 -26.49 -5.84 -1.07
CA TRP A 222 -26.09 -6.02 -2.46
C TRP A 222 -25.54 -7.41 -2.77
N GLN A 223 -25.23 -8.23 -1.76
CA GLN A 223 -24.72 -9.59 -2.02
C GLN A 223 -25.76 -10.48 -2.72
N LYS A 224 -27.06 -10.25 -2.47
CA LYS A 224 -28.17 -10.97 -3.10
C LYS A 224 -28.46 -10.50 -4.54
N PRO A 225 -28.74 -9.20 -4.80
CA PRO A 225 -29.00 -8.70 -6.15
C PRO A 225 -27.74 -8.59 -7.00
N GLY A 226 -26.53 -8.71 -6.43
CA GLY A 226 -25.27 -8.51 -7.12
C GLY A 226 -24.62 -7.19 -6.71
N MET A 227 -23.32 -7.26 -6.44
CA MET A 227 -22.48 -6.14 -6.07
C MET A 227 -21.33 -6.03 -7.07
N THR A 228 -20.93 -4.82 -7.36
CA THR A 228 -19.79 -4.49 -8.21
C THR A 228 -18.79 -3.68 -7.41
N ARG A 229 -17.52 -3.72 -7.79
CA ARG A 229 -16.49 -2.86 -7.21
C ARG A 229 -15.54 -2.34 -8.28
N ARG A 230 -14.98 -1.17 -8.02
CA ARG A 230 -14.07 -0.50 -8.93
C ARG A 230 -12.91 0.11 -8.18
N ARG A 231 -11.69 -0.02 -8.71
CA ARG A 231 -10.47 0.56 -8.16
C ARG A 231 -9.77 1.34 -9.25
N ARG A 232 -9.35 2.56 -8.93
CA ARG A 232 -8.55 3.40 -9.82
C ARG A 232 -7.08 3.10 -9.61
N TRP A 233 -6.36 2.98 -10.71
CA TRP A 233 -4.92 2.79 -10.78
C TRP A 233 -4.31 3.95 -11.55
N THR A 234 -3.18 4.45 -11.06
CA THR A 234 -2.46 5.57 -11.66
C THR A 234 -1.01 5.19 -11.94
N ARG A 235 -0.47 5.70 -13.04
CA ARG A 235 0.95 5.57 -13.38
C ARG A 235 1.43 6.83 -14.11
N ARG A 236 2.68 7.22 -13.89
CA ARG A 236 3.27 8.37 -14.58
C ARG A 236 3.79 8.00 -15.96
N ILE A 237 3.55 8.92 -16.90
CA ILE A 237 4.10 8.93 -18.23
C ILE A 237 4.81 10.27 -18.45
N TYR A 238 5.82 10.26 -19.31
CA TYR A 238 6.56 11.45 -19.68
C TYR A 238 6.59 11.56 -21.20
N ARG A 239 6.68 12.80 -21.68
CA ARG A 239 6.72 13.10 -23.10
C ARG A 239 8.18 13.21 -23.55
N THR A 240 8.61 12.31 -24.42
CA THR A 240 9.91 12.42 -25.09
C THR A 240 9.82 13.53 -26.15
N HIS A 241 10.95 14.18 -26.44
CA HIS A 241 10.99 15.21 -27.47
C HIS A 241 10.54 14.62 -28.81
N VAL A 242 9.36 15.03 -29.26
CA VAL A 242 8.87 14.79 -30.62
C VAL A 242 9.74 15.66 -31.53
N ILE A 243 10.46 15.00 -32.44
CA ILE A 243 11.11 15.65 -33.60
C ILE A 243 10.00 16.25 -34.48
#